data_AF-A0A699Z668-F1
#
_entry.id   AF-A0A699Z668-F1
#
_cell.length_a   1.000
_cell.length_b   1.000
_cell.length_c   1.000
_cell.angle_alpha   90.00
_cell.angle_beta   90.00
_cell.angle_gamma   90.00
#
_symmetry.space_group_name_H-M   'P 1'
#
loop_
_entity.id
_entity.type
_entity.pdbx_description
1 polymer ?
#
loop_
_entity_poly.entity_id
_entity_poly.type
_entity_poly.pdbx_seq_one_letter_code
_entity_poly.pdbx_strand_id
1 'polypeptide(L)'
;LAEVTAQATRNLNKIIDINYYPVEAARNSNMRHRPIGLGVQGLADTFLLLGLPFDSPEAQLLNKEIFECLYFSALRASMELAKVEGTYESYPGCPVSQGVLQHDMWGVKPSNDRWDWDELRRDIAAHGVRNSLLVAPMPTASTSQILGNNECFEPYTSNIYVRRVLSGEFTIVNQHLLHDLNRLGLWCPELKNELVAANGSVLELDIPDNLKALYKTVWEIKQRVLVDMAADRGAFIDQSQSFNVFMPDPNFGKLTSLHFYAWKKGLKTGMYYLRTRAAADAIKFTVDQSALKKKTPAAISPVANGTNAISKAAATAPDLTPTNSGKLPASTASSAARAAAWEAQMAKEKKMAAMVCSLENKDECL
;
A
#
# COMPACT_ATOMS: atom_id res chain seq x y z
N LEU A 1 17.40 10.87 -0.58
CA LEU A 1 16.50 10.88 0.61
C LEU A 1 17.03 11.84 1.68
N ALA A 2 18.21 11.59 2.25
CA ALA A 2 18.81 12.40 3.32
C ALA A 2 18.77 13.92 3.09
N GLU A 3 19.20 14.38 1.91
CA GLU A 3 19.20 15.80 1.53
C GLU A 3 17.79 16.42 1.59
N VAL A 4 16.79 15.71 1.04
CA VAL A 4 15.39 16.15 1.05
C VAL A 4 14.83 16.18 2.46
N THR A 5 15.15 15.18 3.28
CA THR A 5 14.77 15.15 4.70
C THR A 5 15.35 16.33 5.47
N ALA A 6 16.63 16.66 5.21
CA ALA A 6 17.28 17.80 5.84
C ALA A 6 16.61 19.11 5.42
N GLN A 7 16.22 19.25 4.15
CA GLN A 7 15.46 20.42 3.68
C GLN A 7 14.08 20.50 4.32
N ALA A 8 13.34 19.38 4.38
CA ALA A 8 12.03 19.32 5.01
C ALA A 8 12.09 19.68 6.50
N THR A 9 13.12 19.22 7.21
CA THR A 9 13.39 19.58 8.61
C THR A 9 13.52 21.10 8.78
N ARG A 10 14.31 21.75 7.93
CA ARG A 10 14.48 23.21 7.95
C ARG A 10 13.19 23.95 7.63
N ASN A 11 12.42 23.45 6.66
CA ASN A 11 11.13 24.04 6.30
C ASN A 11 10.14 23.96 7.48
N LEU A 12 10.02 22.80 8.12
CA LEU A 12 9.15 22.62 9.28
C LEU A 12 9.61 23.47 10.48
N ASN A 13 10.92 23.60 10.72
CA ASN A 13 11.41 24.50 11.76
C ASN A 13 11.03 25.97 11.50
N LYS A 14 11.09 26.44 10.25
CA LYS A 14 10.65 27.80 9.88
C LYS A 14 9.15 28.00 10.06
N ILE A 15 8.35 26.98 9.77
CA ILE A 15 6.89 27.04 9.95
C ILE A 15 6.53 27.34 11.41
N ILE A 16 7.29 26.83 12.39
CA ILE A 16 7.03 27.11 13.82
C ILE A 16 7.00 28.62 14.10
N ASP A 17 7.89 29.40 13.48
CA ASP A 17 7.98 30.84 13.72
C ASP A 17 6.97 31.64 12.90
N ILE A 18 6.61 31.16 11.70
CA ILE A 18 5.71 31.85 10.76
C ILE A 18 4.24 31.54 11.04
N ASN A 19 3.94 30.39 11.67
CA ASN A 19 2.59 29.90 11.84
C ASN A 19 1.71 30.85 12.65
N TYR A 20 0.46 31.03 12.22
CA TYR A 20 -0.56 31.67 13.04
C TYR A 20 -1.10 30.67 14.06
N TYR A 21 -0.97 31.00 15.34
CA TYR A 21 -1.46 30.17 16.43
C TYR A 21 -2.85 30.64 16.89
N PRO A 22 -3.88 29.79 16.82
CA PRO A 22 -5.25 30.19 17.19
C PRO A 22 -5.43 30.39 18.70
N VAL A 23 -4.55 29.80 19.51
CA VAL A 23 -4.55 29.93 20.98
C VAL A 23 -3.12 30.06 21.50
N GLU A 24 -2.93 30.88 22.54
CA GLU A 24 -1.59 31.16 23.08
C GLU A 24 -0.90 29.92 23.64
N ALA A 25 -1.65 28.97 24.21
CA ALA A 25 -1.11 27.70 24.69
C ALA A 25 -0.41 26.90 23.58
N ALA A 26 -0.94 26.94 22.35
CA ALA A 26 -0.33 26.26 21.21
C ALA A 26 0.99 26.96 20.80
N ARG A 27 1.00 28.29 20.79
CA ARG A 27 2.21 29.08 20.53
C ARG A 27 3.28 28.79 21.56
N ASN A 28 2.94 28.86 22.85
CA ASN A 28 3.86 28.58 23.95
C ASN A 28 4.48 27.18 23.84
N SER A 29 3.67 26.16 23.57
CA SER A 29 4.17 24.79 23.38
C SER A 29 5.16 24.70 22.22
N ASN A 30 4.79 25.22 21.04
CA ASN A 30 5.64 25.15 19.86
C ASN A 30 6.93 25.96 20.00
N MET A 31 6.89 27.14 20.61
CA MET A 31 8.10 27.96 20.79
C MET A 31 9.05 27.35 21.83
N ARG A 32 8.51 26.72 22.90
CA ARG A 32 9.29 26.09 23.98
C ARG A 32 9.95 24.78 23.58
N HIS A 33 9.25 23.97 22.78
CA HIS A 33 9.67 22.59 22.48
C HIS A 33 10.09 22.40 21.02
N ARG A 34 9.57 23.22 20.10
CA ARG A 34 9.82 23.16 18.66
C ARG A 34 9.66 21.77 18.01
N PRO A 35 8.64 20.97 18.34
CA PRO A 35 8.47 19.65 17.73
C PRO A 35 8.06 19.79 16.26
N ILE A 36 8.55 18.88 15.42
CA ILE A 36 8.12 18.73 14.02
C ILE A 36 7.75 17.26 13.75
N GLY A 37 6.95 17.00 12.72
CA GLY A 37 6.53 15.66 12.34
C GLY A 37 6.82 15.37 10.88
N LEU A 38 7.92 14.69 10.60
CA LEU A 38 8.24 14.15 9.28
C LEU A 38 7.58 12.78 9.10
N GLY A 39 6.90 12.61 7.98
CA GLY A 39 6.33 11.33 7.57
C GLY A 39 6.83 10.89 6.20
N VAL A 40 6.24 9.80 5.72
CA VAL A 40 6.49 9.24 4.38
C VAL A 40 5.16 9.00 3.69
N GLN A 41 5.21 8.79 2.37
CA GLN A 41 4.12 8.25 1.57
C GLN A 41 4.75 7.45 0.42
N GLY A 42 3.98 6.54 -0.17
CA GLY A 42 4.45 5.73 -1.29
C GLY A 42 5.47 4.64 -0.91
N LEU A 43 5.41 4.11 0.32
CA LEU A 43 6.28 2.98 0.70
C LEU A 43 5.96 1.74 -0.14
N ALA A 44 4.67 1.42 -0.33
CA ALA A 44 4.26 0.32 -1.19
C ALA A 44 4.72 0.52 -2.64
N ASP A 45 4.54 1.72 -3.20
CA ASP A 45 5.05 2.06 -4.54
C ASP A 45 6.55 1.82 -4.66
N THR A 46 7.32 2.24 -3.64
CA THR A 46 8.77 2.03 -3.61
C THR A 46 9.12 0.54 -3.66
N PHE A 47 8.43 -0.29 -2.89
CA PHE A 47 8.64 -1.74 -2.93
C PHE A 47 8.26 -2.34 -4.29
N LEU A 48 7.15 -1.92 -4.89
CA LEU A 48 6.74 -2.37 -6.22
C LEU A 48 7.78 -2.00 -7.29
N LEU A 49 8.26 -0.75 -7.29
CA LEU A 49 9.26 -0.26 -8.23
C LEU A 49 10.60 -0.99 -8.12
N LEU A 50 10.92 -1.51 -6.93
CA LEU A 50 12.13 -2.31 -6.67
C LEU A 50 11.90 -3.82 -6.84
N GLY A 51 10.68 -4.26 -7.19
CA GLY A 51 10.34 -5.67 -7.32
C GLY A 51 10.36 -6.44 -6.00
N LEU A 52 10.11 -5.77 -4.88
CA LEU A 52 10.13 -6.34 -3.54
C LEU A 52 8.70 -6.63 -3.06
N PRO A 53 8.31 -7.91 -2.84
CA PRO A 53 7.08 -8.21 -2.14
C PRO A 53 7.05 -7.54 -0.77
N PHE A 54 5.91 -6.98 -0.37
CA PHE A 54 5.82 -6.21 0.89
C PHE A 54 6.23 -7.03 2.12
N ASP A 55 5.95 -8.34 2.12
CA ASP A 55 6.28 -9.28 3.19
C ASP A 55 7.64 -10.00 3.02
N SER A 56 8.47 -9.56 2.07
CA SER A 56 9.82 -10.10 1.87
C SER A 56 10.82 -9.61 2.94
N PRO A 57 11.86 -10.40 3.26
CA PRO A 57 12.96 -9.95 4.12
C PRO A 57 13.66 -8.68 3.60
N GLU A 58 13.78 -8.54 2.28
CA GLU A 58 14.40 -7.39 1.62
C GLU A 58 13.57 -6.12 1.84
N ALA A 59 12.24 -6.19 1.74
CA ALA A 59 11.36 -5.07 2.04
C ALA A 59 11.41 -4.67 3.54
N GLN A 60 11.53 -5.65 4.44
CA GLN A 60 11.70 -5.39 5.88
C GLN A 60 13.02 -4.68 6.18
N LEU A 61 14.11 -5.11 5.55
CA LEU A 61 15.41 -4.44 5.66
C LEU A 61 15.36 -3.02 5.10
N LEU A 62 14.84 -2.85 3.89
CA LEU A 62 14.73 -1.53 3.25
C LEU A 62 13.83 -0.58 4.07
N ASN A 63 12.75 -1.09 4.65
CA ASN A 63 11.93 -0.34 5.60
C ASN A 63 12.78 0.23 6.74
N LYS A 64 13.56 -0.62 7.42
CA LYS A 64 14.46 -0.17 8.50
C LYS A 64 15.43 0.90 8.00
N GLU A 65 16.08 0.68 6.86
CA GLU A 65 17.08 1.60 6.29
C GLU A 65 16.48 2.97 5.90
N ILE A 66 15.25 3.00 5.36
CA ILE A 66 14.55 4.25 5.01
C ILE A 66 14.32 5.09 6.27
N PHE A 67 13.81 4.49 7.34
CA PHE A 67 13.50 5.22 8.57
C PHE A 67 14.76 5.57 9.38
N GLU A 68 15.80 4.74 9.32
CA GLU A 68 17.12 5.07 9.85
C GLU A 68 17.71 6.31 9.16
N CYS A 69 17.68 6.34 7.82
CA CYS A 69 18.10 7.50 7.01
C CYS A 69 17.27 8.75 7.35
N LEU A 70 15.95 8.61 7.48
CA LEU A 70 15.04 9.71 7.80
C LEU A 70 15.39 10.32 9.16
N TYR A 71 15.55 9.50 10.20
CA TYR A 71 15.85 9.96 11.55
C TYR A 71 17.24 10.57 11.66
N PHE A 72 18.25 9.90 11.11
CA PHE A 72 19.64 10.40 11.09
C PHE A 72 19.71 11.78 10.43
N SER A 73 19.10 11.93 9.26
CA SER A 73 19.15 13.15 8.47
C SER A 73 18.38 14.29 9.13
N ALA A 74 17.24 13.99 9.77
CA ALA A 74 16.46 14.97 10.51
C ALA A 74 17.20 15.45 11.77
N LEU A 75 17.82 14.54 12.52
CA LEU A 75 18.64 14.88 13.70
C LEU A 75 19.83 15.74 13.29
N ARG A 76 20.56 15.34 12.24
CA ARG A 76 21.69 16.12 11.72
C ARG A 76 21.26 17.52 11.32
N ALA A 77 20.16 17.67 10.58
CA ALA A 77 19.66 18.98 10.19
C ALA A 77 19.22 19.83 11.40
N SER A 78 18.61 19.21 12.41
CA SER A 78 18.22 19.89 13.65
C SER A 78 19.42 20.32 14.49
N MET A 79 20.49 19.52 14.51
CA MET A 79 21.77 19.86 15.13
C MET A 79 22.45 21.03 14.40
N GLU A 80 22.48 21.02 13.07
CA GLU A 80 23.00 22.14 12.27
C GLU A 80 22.22 23.44 12.50
N LEU A 81 20.90 23.36 12.69
CA LEU A 81 20.09 24.52 13.08
C LEU A 81 20.45 25.01 14.49
N ALA A 82 20.73 24.11 15.44
CA ALA A 82 21.14 24.48 16.79
C ALA A 82 22.51 25.17 16.84
N LYS A 83 23.45 24.81 15.96
CA LYS A 83 24.74 25.52 15.80
C LYS A 83 24.55 27.01 15.52
N VAL A 84 23.51 27.38 14.76
CA VAL A 84 23.27 28.75 14.31
C VAL A 84 22.28 29.48 15.21
N GLU A 85 21.20 28.81 15.64
CA GLU A 85 20.07 29.43 16.32
C GLU A 85 19.97 29.08 17.82
N GLY A 86 20.86 28.21 18.33
CA GLY A 86 20.78 27.61 19.64
C GLY A 86 19.73 26.48 19.73
N THR A 87 19.73 25.74 20.83
CA THR A 87 18.77 24.65 21.06
C THR A 87 17.36 25.19 21.31
N TYR A 88 16.35 24.31 21.30
CA TYR A 88 15.04 24.68 21.84
C TYR A 88 15.11 24.89 23.37
N GLU A 89 14.19 25.67 23.94
CA GLU A 89 14.22 26.15 25.34
C GLU A 89 14.33 25.00 26.35
N SER A 90 13.57 23.93 26.11
CA SER A 90 13.47 22.77 27.01
C SER A 90 14.43 21.61 26.65
N TYR A 91 15.51 21.90 25.92
CA TYR A 91 16.54 20.91 25.59
C TYR A 91 17.32 20.41 26.82
N PRO A 92 17.77 21.27 27.76
CA PRO A 92 18.54 20.81 28.91
C PRO A 92 17.78 19.76 29.75
N GLY A 93 18.40 18.60 29.97
CA GLY A 93 17.84 17.52 30.78
C GLY A 93 16.97 16.53 30.00
N CYS A 94 16.70 16.76 28.71
CA CYS A 94 16.03 15.77 27.88
C CYS A 94 16.98 14.58 27.55
N PRO A 95 16.45 13.42 27.13
CA PRO A 95 17.29 12.26 26.80
C PRO A 95 18.36 12.54 25.74
N VAL A 96 18.04 13.32 24.70
CA VAL A 96 19.00 13.67 23.64
C VAL A 96 20.17 14.48 24.21
N SER A 97 19.92 15.38 25.18
CA SER A 97 20.98 16.11 25.88
C SER A 97 21.90 15.24 26.72
N GLN A 98 21.46 14.02 27.04
CA GLN A 98 22.23 12.99 27.74
C GLN A 98 22.86 11.97 26.77
N GLY A 99 22.78 12.23 25.46
CA GLY A 99 23.27 11.33 24.42
C GLY A 99 22.40 10.10 24.17
N VAL A 100 21.16 10.08 24.65
CA VAL A 100 20.19 8.97 24.43
C VAL A 100 19.27 9.33 23.26
N LEU A 101 19.40 8.59 22.16
CA LEU A 101 18.59 8.74 20.96
C LEU A 101 17.46 7.70 20.92
N GLN A 102 16.55 7.83 19.95
CA GLN A 102 15.35 7.01 19.88
C GLN A 102 15.63 5.50 19.83
N HIS A 103 16.62 5.05 19.07
CA HIS A 103 16.93 3.62 18.95
C HIS A 103 17.56 3.06 20.24
N ASP A 104 18.25 3.88 21.04
CA ASP A 104 18.77 3.47 22.35
C ASP A 104 17.63 3.16 23.32
N MET A 105 16.56 3.95 23.29
CA MET A 105 15.36 3.72 24.10
C MET A 105 14.66 2.40 23.76
N TRP A 106 14.95 1.83 22.58
CA TRP A 106 14.45 0.53 22.13
C TRP A 106 15.48 -0.59 22.26
N GLY A 107 16.70 -0.29 22.73
CA GLY A 107 17.81 -1.24 22.77
C GLY A 107 18.26 -1.71 21.38
N VAL A 108 17.98 -0.92 20.33
CA VAL A 108 18.32 -1.24 18.95
C VAL A 108 19.64 -0.60 18.57
N LYS A 109 20.59 -1.42 18.12
CA LYS A 109 21.83 -0.92 17.52
C LYS A 109 21.59 -0.60 16.03
N PRO A 110 21.82 0.64 15.59
CA PRO A 110 21.76 1.00 14.17
C PRO A 110 22.87 0.31 13.36
N SER A 111 22.75 0.29 12.04
CA SER A 111 23.87 -0.11 11.18
C SER A 111 24.82 1.07 11.06
N ASN A 112 26.07 0.88 11.49
CA ASN A 112 27.12 1.88 11.31
C ASN A 112 27.70 1.86 9.88
N ASP A 113 27.15 1.03 8.97
CA ASP A 113 27.71 0.85 7.62
C ASP A 113 27.32 2.01 6.68
N ARG A 114 26.16 2.65 6.93
CA ARG A 114 25.63 3.74 6.09
C ARG A 114 25.70 5.10 6.75
N TRP A 115 25.56 5.17 8.08
CA TRP A 115 25.46 6.42 8.83
C TRP A 115 26.35 6.37 10.07
N ASP A 116 27.21 7.40 10.24
CA ASP A 116 28.07 7.52 11.41
C ASP A 116 27.30 8.14 12.58
N TRP A 117 26.62 7.28 13.35
CA TRP A 117 25.88 7.68 14.55
C TRP A 117 26.79 8.19 15.67
N ASP A 118 28.04 7.75 15.72
CA ASP A 118 28.99 8.17 16.75
C ASP A 118 29.46 9.60 16.50
N GLU A 119 29.71 9.97 15.24
CA GLU A 119 29.95 11.36 14.82
C GLU A 119 28.76 12.25 15.15
N LEU A 120 27.55 11.84 14.75
CA LEU A 120 26.35 12.63 15.03
C LEU A 120 26.12 12.83 16.53
N ARG A 121 26.39 11.82 17.38
CA ARG A 121 26.31 11.97 18.84
C ARG A 121 27.32 12.98 19.37
N ARG A 122 28.57 12.98 18.87
CA ARG A 122 29.58 13.97 19.27
C ARG A 122 29.14 15.38 18.89
N ASP A 123 28.60 15.55 17.68
CA ASP A 123 28.09 16.85 17.22
C ASP A 123 26.88 17.33 18.04
N ILE A 124 25.95 16.43 18.36
CA ILE A 124 24.79 16.74 19.23
C ILE A 124 25.27 17.08 20.65
N ALA A 125 26.27 16.39 21.19
CA ALA A 125 26.82 16.72 22.50
C ALA A 125 27.46 18.12 22.52
N ALA A 126 28.08 18.54 21.41
CA ALA A 126 28.71 19.84 21.29
C ALA A 126 27.71 20.99 21.05
N HIS A 127 26.65 20.75 20.29
CA HIS A 127 25.78 21.81 19.77
C HIS A 127 24.30 21.70 20.15
N GLY A 128 23.87 20.53 20.61
CA GLY A 128 22.47 20.18 20.83
C GLY A 128 21.64 20.07 19.55
N VAL A 129 20.32 20.13 19.69
CA VAL A 129 19.37 20.08 18.57
C VAL A 129 18.30 21.18 18.69
N ARG A 130 17.76 21.61 17.55
CA ARG A 130 16.79 22.70 17.47
C ARG A 130 15.35 22.26 17.72
N ASN A 131 15.05 20.97 17.54
CA ASN A 131 13.69 20.43 17.62
C ASN A 131 13.66 19.26 18.61
N SER A 132 12.63 19.22 19.46
CA SER A 132 12.50 18.16 20.48
C SER A 132 12.12 16.79 19.90
N LEU A 133 11.34 16.78 18.82
CA LEU A 133 10.81 15.61 18.14
C LEU A 133 10.80 15.87 16.64
N LEU A 134 11.00 14.82 15.83
CA LEU A 134 11.33 14.96 14.41
C LEU A 134 10.45 14.12 13.49
N VAL A 135 10.14 12.87 13.85
CA VAL A 135 9.58 11.87 12.93
C VAL A 135 8.25 11.35 13.48
N ALA A 136 7.20 11.48 12.68
CA ALA A 136 5.84 11.07 13.01
C ALA A 136 5.06 10.71 11.73
N PRO A 137 5.17 9.48 11.22
CA PRO A 137 4.47 9.07 10.00
C PRO A 137 2.95 9.12 10.18
N MET A 138 2.34 10.10 9.50
CA MET A 138 0.92 10.44 9.56
C MET A 138 0.14 9.84 8.38
N PRO A 139 -1.21 9.75 8.46
CA PRO A 139 -2.03 9.43 7.31
C PRO A 139 -1.83 10.50 6.23
N THR A 140 -1.64 10.06 4.98
CA THR A 140 -1.37 10.96 3.85
C THR A 140 -2.50 10.95 2.82
N ALA A 141 -3.70 10.52 3.22
CA ALA A 141 -4.86 10.33 2.35
C ALA A 141 -5.01 11.36 1.20
N SER A 142 -4.97 12.66 1.49
CA SER A 142 -5.12 13.69 0.45
C SER A 142 -3.82 13.95 -0.32
N THR A 143 -2.69 14.05 0.36
CA THR A 143 -1.41 14.39 -0.29
C THR A 143 -0.84 13.26 -1.14
N SER A 144 -1.08 12.01 -0.76
CA SER A 144 -0.67 10.85 -1.56
C SER A 144 -1.53 10.71 -2.81
N GLN A 145 -2.83 11.04 -2.73
CA GLN A 145 -3.68 11.12 -3.91
C GLN A 145 -3.24 12.21 -4.89
N ILE A 146 -2.85 13.39 -4.39
CA ILE A 146 -2.30 14.48 -5.23
C ILE A 146 -1.02 14.03 -5.94
N LEU A 147 -0.13 13.33 -5.24
CA LEU A 147 1.13 12.85 -5.83
C LEU A 147 1.01 11.51 -6.57
N GLY A 148 -0.16 10.87 -6.58
CA GLY A 148 -0.38 9.57 -7.20
C GLY A 148 0.30 8.39 -6.48
N ASN A 149 0.62 8.52 -5.19
CA ASN A 149 1.26 7.49 -4.37
C ASN A 149 0.24 6.74 -3.51
N ASN A 150 0.60 5.53 -3.05
CA ASN A 150 -0.12 4.84 -1.98
C ASN A 150 0.07 5.56 -0.64
N GLU A 151 -0.89 5.37 0.25
CA GLU A 151 -0.93 6.05 1.54
C GLU A 151 0.23 5.62 2.45
N CYS A 152 0.95 6.61 2.98
CA CYS A 152 1.92 6.47 4.05
C CYS A 152 2.89 5.28 3.89
N PHE A 153 2.94 4.42 4.91
CA PHE A 153 3.68 3.15 4.95
C PHE A 153 2.78 1.93 4.74
N GLU A 154 1.55 2.11 4.23
CA GLU A 154 0.59 1.02 4.10
C GLU A 154 0.85 0.18 2.84
N PRO A 155 0.55 -1.14 2.87
CA PRO A 155 0.38 -1.92 1.64
C PRO A 155 -0.82 -1.44 0.83
N TYR A 156 -0.89 -1.83 -0.44
CA TYR A 156 -2.10 -1.57 -1.24
C TYR A 156 -3.30 -2.29 -0.64
N THR A 157 -4.39 -1.54 -0.43
CA THR A 157 -5.65 -2.11 0.07
C THR A 157 -6.37 -2.94 -0.99
N SER A 158 -6.18 -2.60 -2.27
CA SER A 158 -6.71 -3.29 -3.44
C SER A 158 -5.89 -2.93 -4.67
N ASN A 159 -5.75 -3.84 -5.64
CA ASN A 159 -5.20 -3.50 -6.96
C ASN A 159 -6.24 -2.91 -7.92
N ILE A 160 -7.49 -2.76 -7.48
CA ILE A 160 -8.55 -2.13 -8.26
C ILE A 160 -9.49 -1.34 -7.33
N TYR A 161 -9.74 -0.07 -7.64
CA TYR A 161 -10.57 0.79 -6.80
C TYR A 161 -11.45 1.69 -7.66
N VAL A 162 -12.61 2.08 -7.11
CA VAL A 162 -13.55 2.97 -7.77
C VAL A 162 -13.29 4.40 -7.30
N ARG A 163 -12.96 5.28 -8.24
CA ARG A 163 -12.84 6.71 -8.01
C ARG A 163 -14.11 7.40 -8.48
N ARG A 164 -14.75 8.12 -7.58
CA ARG A 164 -15.93 8.94 -7.86
C ARG A 164 -15.47 10.35 -8.22
N VAL A 165 -15.89 10.85 -9.37
CA VAL A 165 -15.73 12.24 -9.81
C VAL A 165 -17.08 12.78 -10.23
N LEU A 166 -17.19 14.09 -10.48
CA LEU A 166 -18.47 14.70 -10.87
C LEU A 166 -19.07 14.09 -12.14
N SER A 167 -18.23 13.59 -13.05
CA SER A 167 -18.64 12.95 -14.31
C SER A 167 -18.99 11.46 -14.19
N GLY A 168 -18.88 10.86 -13.00
CA GLY A 168 -19.28 9.47 -12.74
C GLY A 168 -18.29 8.67 -11.89
N GLU A 169 -18.48 7.34 -11.89
CA GLU A 169 -17.60 6.40 -11.20
C GLU A 169 -16.65 5.74 -12.19
N PHE A 170 -15.34 5.82 -11.92
CA PHE A 170 -14.30 5.22 -12.76
C PHE A 170 -13.57 4.14 -11.99
N THR A 171 -13.43 2.96 -12.60
CA THR A 171 -12.62 1.88 -12.04
C THR A 171 -11.17 2.07 -12.44
N ILE A 172 -10.30 2.28 -11.45
CA ILE A 172 -8.86 2.49 -11.62
C ILE A 172 -8.14 1.23 -11.14
N VAL A 173 -7.25 0.73 -11.98
CA VAL A 173 -6.35 -0.38 -11.67
C VAL A 173 -5.05 0.19 -11.13
N ASN A 174 -4.40 -0.51 -10.19
CA ASN A 174 -3.07 -0.19 -9.73
C ASN A 174 -2.13 -0.02 -10.94
N GLN A 175 -1.57 1.18 -11.09
CA GLN A 175 -0.80 1.57 -12.27
C GLN A 175 0.45 0.70 -12.45
N HIS A 176 1.08 0.30 -11.33
CA HIS A 176 2.25 -0.58 -11.36
C HIS A 176 1.86 -1.97 -11.90
N LEU A 177 0.78 -2.56 -11.39
CA LEU A 177 0.27 -3.85 -11.86
C LEU A 177 -0.10 -3.79 -13.34
N LEU A 178 -0.82 -2.75 -13.74
CA LEU A 178 -1.22 -2.55 -15.13
C LEU A 178 0.00 -2.45 -16.06
N HIS A 179 1.03 -1.72 -15.63
CA HIS A 179 2.27 -1.58 -16.39
C HIS A 179 2.97 -2.94 -16.57
N ASP A 180 3.11 -3.72 -15.50
CA ASP A 180 3.77 -5.03 -15.57
C ASP A 180 2.97 -6.07 -16.37
N LEU A 181 1.65 -6.11 -16.22
CA LEU A 181 0.80 -6.99 -17.03
C LEU A 181 0.86 -6.62 -18.51
N ASN A 182 0.89 -5.34 -18.86
CA ASN A 182 1.05 -4.90 -20.25
C ASN A 182 2.42 -5.25 -20.81
N ARG A 183 3.49 -5.05 -20.03
CA ARG A 183 4.86 -5.40 -20.43
C ARG A 183 5.01 -6.88 -20.76
N LEU A 184 4.26 -7.74 -20.06
CA LEU A 184 4.23 -9.18 -20.28
C LEU A 184 3.19 -9.63 -21.32
N GLY A 185 2.41 -8.71 -21.89
CA GLY A 185 1.33 -9.03 -22.84
C GLY A 185 0.16 -9.79 -22.22
N LEU A 186 -0.02 -9.72 -20.90
CA LEU A 186 -1.04 -10.44 -20.14
C LEU A 186 -2.34 -9.62 -19.94
N TRP A 187 -2.29 -8.30 -20.07
CA TRP A 187 -3.43 -7.43 -19.77
C TRP A 187 -4.54 -7.55 -20.82
N CYS A 188 -5.66 -8.18 -20.51
CA CYS A 188 -6.82 -8.25 -21.41
C CYS A 188 -8.14 -7.92 -20.68
N PRO A 189 -9.25 -7.62 -21.41
CA PRO A 189 -10.56 -7.38 -20.82
C PRO A 189 -11.03 -8.53 -19.89
N GLU A 190 -10.70 -9.77 -20.24
CA GLU A 190 -11.03 -10.95 -19.44
C GLU A 190 -10.28 -10.93 -18.10
N LEU A 191 -8.97 -10.66 -18.11
CA LEU A 191 -8.17 -10.55 -16.88
C LEU A 191 -8.63 -9.38 -16.00
N LYS A 192 -9.02 -8.25 -16.61
CA LYS A 192 -9.62 -7.13 -15.88
C LYS A 192 -10.91 -7.55 -15.16
N ASN A 193 -11.78 -8.31 -15.81
CA ASN A 193 -13.02 -8.82 -15.22
C ASN A 193 -12.73 -9.84 -14.10
N GLU A 194 -11.73 -10.70 -14.26
CA GLU A 194 -11.26 -11.60 -13.20
C GLU A 194 -10.73 -10.80 -11.99
N LEU A 195 -9.95 -9.74 -12.22
CA LEU A 195 -9.44 -8.86 -11.16
C LEU A 195 -10.58 -8.14 -10.41
N VAL A 196 -11.60 -7.64 -11.13
CA VAL A 196 -12.82 -7.09 -10.52
C VAL A 196 -13.53 -8.16 -9.69
N ALA A 197 -13.70 -9.35 -10.23
CA ALA A 197 -14.36 -10.48 -9.54
C ALA A 197 -13.61 -10.88 -8.27
N ALA A 198 -12.27 -10.84 -8.28
CA ALA A 198 -11.39 -11.11 -7.15
C ALA A 198 -11.25 -9.94 -6.15
N ASN A 199 -12.01 -8.85 -6.31
CA ASN A 199 -11.91 -7.64 -5.47
C ASN A 199 -10.48 -7.05 -5.45
N GLY A 200 -9.79 -7.08 -6.59
CA GLY A 200 -8.43 -6.58 -6.70
C GLY A 200 -7.35 -7.51 -6.17
N SER A 201 -7.69 -8.72 -5.71
CA SER A 201 -6.71 -9.75 -5.43
C SER A 201 -6.15 -10.33 -6.73
N VAL A 202 -4.84 -10.60 -6.74
CA VAL A 202 -4.16 -11.23 -7.88
C VAL A 202 -3.86 -12.71 -7.68
N LEU A 203 -4.09 -13.25 -6.47
CA LEU A 203 -3.62 -14.59 -6.09
C LEU A 203 -4.25 -15.71 -6.92
N GLU A 204 -5.54 -15.58 -7.24
CA GLU A 204 -6.31 -16.54 -8.04
C GLU A 204 -6.24 -16.29 -9.55
N LEU A 205 -5.55 -15.23 -9.99
CA LEU A 205 -5.41 -14.91 -11.41
C LEU A 205 -4.39 -15.84 -12.06
N ASP A 206 -4.55 -16.06 -13.36
CA ASP A 206 -3.59 -16.81 -14.18
C ASP A 206 -2.44 -15.90 -14.62
N ILE A 207 -1.63 -15.48 -13.64
CA ILE A 207 -0.45 -14.63 -13.84
C ILE A 207 0.78 -15.24 -13.13
N PRO A 208 2.02 -14.86 -13.51
CA PRO A 208 3.22 -15.36 -12.86
C PRO A 208 3.25 -15.18 -11.33
N ASP A 209 3.73 -16.19 -10.60
CA ASP A 209 3.76 -16.19 -9.13
C ASP A 209 4.58 -15.05 -8.52
N ASN A 210 5.61 -14.56 -9.23
CA ASN A 210 6.37 -13.40 -8.79
C ASN A 210 5.50 -12.12 -8.77
N LEU A 211 4.59 -11.94 -9.73
CA LEU A 211 3.62 -10.84 -9.70
C LEU A 211 2.60 -11.05 -8.59
N LYS A 212 2.14 -12.28 -8.36
CA LYS A 212 1.23 -12.59 -7.25
C LYS A 212 1.85 -12.22 -5.91
N ALA A 213 3.12 -12.53 -5.71
CA ALA A 213 3.86 -12.15 -4.50
C ALA A 213 3.99 -10.63 -4.36
N LEU A 214 4.29 -9.94 -5.47
CA LEU A 214 4.53 -8.50 -5.49
C LEU A 214 3.25 -7.69 -5.21
N TYR A 215 2.12 -8.11 -5.79
CA TYR A 215 0.84 -7.39 -5.74
C TYR A 215 -0.14 -7.94 -4.71
N LYS A 216 0.34 -8.63 -3.67
CA LYS A 216 -0.50 -8.99 -2.53
C LYS A 216 -1.19 -7.76 -1.96
N THR A 217 -2.48 -7.87 -1.70
CA THR A 217 -3.22 -6.81 -0.99
C THR A 217 -2.96 -6.89 0.51
N VAL A 218 -3.27 -5.82 1.23
CA VAL A 218 -3.15 -5.76 2.71
C VAL A 218 -3.92 -6.88 3.42
N TRP A 219 -4.98 -7.39 2.79
CA TRP A 219 -5.81 -8.49 3.31
C TRP A 219 -5.13 -9.85 3.23
N GLU A 220 -4.13 -9.98 2.37
CA GLU A 220 -3.38 -11.21 2.09
C GLU A 220 -2.03 -11.22 2.82
N ILE A 221 -1.59 -10.07 3.31
CA ILE A 221 -0.37 -9.92 4.11
C ILE A 221 -0.67 -10.23 5.58
N LYS A 222 0.16 -11.08 6.18
CA LYS A 222 0.05 -11.40 7.61
C LYS A 222 0.24 -10.13 8.45
N GLN A 223 -0.76 -9.76 9.24
CA GLN A 223 -0.70 -8.57 10.10
C GLN A 223 0.49 -8.57 11.07
N ARG A 224 0.97 -9.74 11.48
CA ARG A 224 2.19 -9.88 12.29
C ARG A 224 3.41 -9.26 11.61
N VAL A 225 3.57 -9.45 10.30
CA VAL A 225 4.68 -8.86 9.51
C VAL A 225 4.58 -7.35 9.51
N LEU A 226 3.37 -6.80 9.39
CA LEU A 226 3.17 -5.35 9.45
C LEU A 226 3.50 -4.77 10.84
N VAL A 227 3.19 -5.50 11.91
CA VAL A 227 3.61 -5.14 13.28
C VAL A 227 5.12 -5.20 13.44
N ASP A 228 5.77 -6.24 12.91
CA ASP A 228 7.22 -6.38 12.94
C ASP A 228 7.90 -5.21 12.20
N MET A 229 7.47 -4.90 10.98
CA MET A 229 7.96 -3.74 10.22
C MET A 229 7.70 -2.41 10.94
N ALA A 230 6.56 -2.28 11.61
CA ALA A 230 6.24 -1.10 12.41
C ALA A 230 7.17 -0.95 13.62
N ALA A 231 7.55 -2.05 14.26
CA ALA A 231 8.49 -2.04 15.38
C ALA A 231 9.91 -1.71 14.90
N ASP A 232 10.34 -2.30 13.78
CA ASP A 232 11.67 -2.07 13.20
C ASP A 232 11.89 -0.58 12.88
N ARG A 233 10.92 0.07 12.23
CA ARG A 233 10.98 1.53 12.00
C ARG A 233 10.72 2.34 13.27
N GLY A 234 9.99 1.80 14.23
CA GLY A 234 9.66 2.45 15.50
C GLY A 234 10.90 2.84 16.32
N ALA A 235 12.00 2.10 16.19
CA ALA A 235 13.30 2.43 16.77
C ALA A 235 13.90 3.74 16.21
N PHE A 236 13.40 4.23 15.07
CA PHE A 236 13.85 5.47 14.42
C PHE A 236 12.71 6.52 14.34
N ILE A 237 11.65 6.36 15.12
CA ILE A 237 10.50 7.28 15.19
C ILE A 237 10.35 7.78 16.62
N ASP A 238 10.75 9.04 16.86
CA ASP A 238 10.74 9.65 18.18
C ASP A 238 9.33 10.00 18.69
N GLN A 239 8.34 10.14 17.78
CA GLN A 239 6.92 10.25 18.13
C GLN A 239 6.21 8.90 18.06
N SER A 240 5.35 8.67 17.07
CA SER A 240 4.67 7.41 16.81
C SER A 240 4.27 7.34 15.33
N GLN A 241 3.46 6.36 14.95
CA GLN A 241 2.98 6.15 13.58
C GLN A 241 1.49 5.77 13.59
N SER A 242 0.74 6.23 12.59
CA SER A 242 -0.69 5.94 12.43
C SER A 242 -0.95 4.53 11.88
N PHE A 243 -0.69 3.51 12.69
CA PHE A 243 -0.70 2.11 12.27
C PHE A 243 -2.12 1.51 12.15
N ASN A 244 -2.64 1.39 10.93
CA ASN A 244 -3.90 0.69 10.68
C ASN A 244 -3.72 -0.84 10.71
N VAL A 245 -4.75 -1.53 11.23
CA VAL A 245 -4.85 -2.99 11.26
C VAL A 245 -5.93 -3.44 10.28
N PHE A 246 -5.62 -4.45 9.48
CA PHE A 246 -6.54 -4.99 8.49
C PHE A 246 -6.86 -6.45 8.84
N MET A 247 -8.10 -6.74 9.18
CA MET A 247 -8.53 -8.07 9.62
C MET A 247 -9.86 -8.42 8.97
N PRO A 248 -9.89 -9.30 7.94
CA PRO A 248 -11.11 -9.63 7.22
C PRO A 248 -12.15 -10.27 8.15
N ASP A 249 -11.74 -11.29 8.93
CA ASP A 249 -12.61 -11.99 9.88
C ASP A 249 -12.15 -11.75 11.32
N PRO A 250 -12.52 -10.60 11.92
CA PRO A 250 -12.14 -10.28 13.29
C PRO A 250 -12.84 -11.19 14.29
N ASN A 251 -12.09 -11.63 15.30
CA ASN A 251 -12.64 -12.28 16.48
C ASN A 251 -11.82 -11.91 17.70
N PHE A 252 -12.36 -12.15 18.90
CA PHE A 252 -11.69 -11.82 20.16
C PHE A 252 -10.27 -12.39 20.24
N GLY A 253 -10.08 -13.67 19.89
CA GLY A 253 -8.76 -14.30 19.93
C GLY A 253 -7.73 -13.62 19.01
N LYS A 254 -8.09 -13.31 17.77
CA LYS A 254 -7.21 -12.65 16.80
C LYS A 254 -6.87 -11.23 17.23
N LEU A 255 -7.86 -10.44 17.65
CA LEU A 255 -7.65 -9.05 18.08
C LEU A 255 -6.83 -8.98 19.36
N THR A 256 -7.17 -9.78 20.37
CA THR A 256 -6.39 -9.87 21.61
C THR A 256 -4.95 -10.26 21.32
N SER A 257 -4.73 -11.31 20.53
CA SER A 257 -3.38 -11.75 20.16
C SER A 257 -2.58 -10.65 19.46
N LEU A 258 -3.19 -9.93 18.51
CA LEU A 258 -2.52 -8.85 17.79
C LEU A 258 -2.17 -7.67 18.71
N HIS A 259 -3.09 -7.23 19.58
CA HIS A 259 -2.83 -6.16 20.53
C HIS A 259 -1.70 -6.51 21.50
N PHE A 260 -1.72 -7.71 22.07
CA PHE A 260 -0.64 -8.16 22.95
C PHE A 260 0.68 -8.33 22.20
N TYR A 261 0.65 -8.72 20.93
CA TYR A 261 1.85 -8.81 20.10
C TYR A 261 2.46 -7.42 19.84
N ALA A 262 1.65 -6.45 19.40
CA ALA A 262 2.06 -5.07 19.19
C ALA A 262 2.62 -4.42 20.49
N TRP A 263 1.94 -4.64 21.61
CA TRP A 263 2.40 -4.15 22.91
C TRP A 263 3.73 -4.77 23.34
N LYS A 264 3.88 -6.11 23.23
CA LYS A 264 5.13 -6.81 23.54
C LYS A 264 6.29 -6.39 22.64
N LYS A 265 6.00 -5.98 21.40
CA LYS A 265 6.98 -5.42 20.46
C LYS A 265 7.35 -3.97 20.75
N GLY A 266 6.72 -3.32 21.73
CA GLY A 266 7.03 -1.95 22.14
C GLY A 266 6.36 -0.87 21.31
N LEU A 267 5.37 -1.20 20.46
CA LEU A 267 4.67 -0.18 19.66
C LEU A 267 3.98 0.85 20.56
N LYS A 268 4.30 2.13 20.32
CA LYS A 268 3.66 3.28 20.98
C LYS A 268 2.17 3.41 20.59
N THR A 269 1.88 3.24 19.30
CA THR A 269 0.51 3.11 18.77
C THR A 269 0.33 1.69 18.25
N GLY A 270 -0.36 0.85 19.03
CA GLY A 270 -0.61 -0.55 18.66
C GLY A 270 -1.68 -0.73 17.59
N MET A 271 -2.59 0.25 17.44
CA MET A 271 -3.63 0.28 16.40
C MET A 271 -4.21 1.69 16.28
N TYR A 272 -4.39 2.17 15.05
CA TYR A 272 -5.11 3.40 14.71
C TYR A 272 -6.57 3.07 14.34
N TYR A 273 -6.83 2.60 13.12
CA TYR A 273 -8.10 1.97 12.77
C TYR A 273 -7.99 0.45 12.69
N LEU A 274 -9.06 -0.23 13.08
CA LEU A 274 -9.36 -1.59 12.64
C LEU A 274 -10.19 -1.51 11.36
N ARG A 275 -9.66 -2.04 10.26
CA ARG A 275 -10.33 -2.18 8.98
C ARG A 275 -10.74 -3.64 8.80
N THR A 276 -12.02 -3.87 8.53
CA THR A 276 -12.60 -5.20 8.33
C THR A 276 -13.25 -5.28 6.95
N ARG A 277 -13.54 -6.50 6.50
CA ARG A 277 -14.35 -6.74 5.29
C ARG A 277 -15.61 -7.49 5.69
N ALA A 278 -16.70 -7.25 4.99
CA ALA A 278 -17.90 -8.06 5.16
C ALA A 278 -17.61 -9.50 4.73
N ALA A 279 -18.16 -10.48 5.47
CA ALA A 279 -17.99 -11.91 5.16
C ALA A 279 -18.66 -12.32 3.84
N ALA A 280 -19.58 -11.51 3.32
CA ALA A 280 -20.22 -11.71 2.02
C ALA A 280 -19.94 -10.49 1.13
N ASP A 281 -19.45 -10.75 -0.08
CA ASP A 281 -19.31 -9.72 -1.10
C ASP A 281 -20.70 -9.30 -1.62
N ALA A 282 -20.89 -8.01 -1.85
CA ALA A 282 -22.06 -7.52 -2.58
C ALA A 282 -22.06 -8.12 -4.00
N ILE A 283 -23.24 -8.51 -4.50
CA ILE A 283 -23.40 -9.00 -5.87
C ILE A 283 -22.89 -7.93 -6.84
N LYS A 284 -21.85 -8.26 -7.60
CA LYS A 284 -21.23 -7.34 -8.58
C LYS A 284 -22.02 -7.38 -9.88
N PHE A 285 -22.81 -6.33 -10.13
CA PHE A 285 -23.67 -6.22 -11.31
C PHE A 285 -22.90 -5.93 -12.61
N THR A 286 -21.60 -5.59 -12.53
CA THR A 286 -20.78 -5.16 -13.67
C THR A 286 -19.99 -6.29 -14.34
N VAL A 287 -20.00 -7.51 -13.78
CA VAL A 287 -19.22 -8.63 -14.31
C VAL A 287 -20.15 -9.65 -14.97
N ASP A 288 -19.93 -9.94 -16.25
CA ASP A 288 -20.62 -11.04 -16.94
C ASP A 288 -20.21 -12.37 -16.30
N GLN A 289 -21.10 -12.93 -15.47
CA GLN A 289 -20.85 -14.17 -14.75
C GLN A 289 -20.70 -15.39 -15.67
N SER A 290 -21.14 -15.30 -16.94
CA SER A 290 -21.00 -16.39 -17.91
C SER A 290 -19.54 -16.56 -18.38
N ALA A 291 -18.75 -15.48 -18.38
CA ALA A 291 -17.34 -15.50 -18.74
C ALA A 291 -16.47 -16.16 -17.66
N LEU A 292 -16.80 -15.98 -16.37
CA LEU A 292 -16.06 -16.57 -15.24
C LEU A 292 -16.26 -18.08 -15.09
N LYS A 293 -17.39 -18.63 -15.58
CA LYS A 293 -17.73 -20.07 -15.45
C LYS A 293 -16.96 -20.99 -16.40
N LYS A 294 -16.18 -20.46 -17.35
CA LYS A 294 -15.48 -21.28 -18.36
C LYS A 294 -14.17 -21.93 -17.88
N LYS A 295 -13.72 -21.68 -16.64
CA LYS A 295 -12.44 -22.19 -16.11
C LYS A 295 -12.54 -23.37 -15.12
N THR A 296 -13.71 -24.00 -14.95
CA THR A 296 -13.79 -25.25 -14.18
C THR A 296 -13.39 -26.43 -15.08
N PRO A 297 -12.35 -27.22 -14.76
CA PRO A 297 -12.13 -28.50 -15.43
C PRO A 297 -13.36 -29.37 -15.21
N ALA A 298 -13.89 -29.95 -16.27
CA ALA A 298 -15.00 -30.89 -16.20
C ALA A 298 -14.66 -32.00 -15.20
N ALA A 299 -15.39 -32.03 -14.08
CA ALA A 299 -15.29 -33.11 -13.11
C ALA A 299 -15.65 -34.41 -13.83
N ILE A 300 -14.70 -35.34 -13.86
CA ILE A 300 -14.90 -36.71 -14.33
C ILE A 300 -15.87 -37.38 -13.35
N SER A 301 -17.07 -37.70 -13.84
CA SER A 301 -18.04 -38.51 -13.09
C SER A 301 -17.45 -39.90 -12.81
N PRO A 302 -17.59 -40.45 -11.59
CA PRO A 302 -17.12 -41.80 -11.30
C PRO A 302 -18.06 -42.83 -11.95
N VAL A 303 -17.46 -43.74 -12.71
CA VAL A 303 -18.10 -44.95 -13.24
C VAL A 303 -18.36 -45.91 -12.07
N ALA A 304 -19.64 -46.17 -11.77
CA ALA A 304 -20.05 -47.21 -10.83
C ALA A 304 -20.41 -48.48 -11.62
N ASN A 305 -19.71 -49.59 -11.32
CA ASN A 305 -19.99 -50.92 -11.85
C ASN A 305 -21.04 -51.65 -10.99
N GLY A 306 -22.13 -52.07 -11.65
CA GLY A 306 -22.85 -53.35 -11.51
C GLY A 306 -23.52 -53.72 -10.18
N THR A 307 -24.84 -53.93 -10.16
CA THR A 307 -25.49 -55.24 -10.52
C THR A 307 -27.03 -55.22 -10.39
N ASN A 308 -27.68 -55.77 -11.44
CA ASN A 308 -28.96 -56.49 -11.57
C ASN A 308 -30.23 -56.13 -10.75
N ALA A 309 -31.33 -55.79 -11.45
CA ALA A 309 -32.56 -56.61 -11.53
C ALA A 309 -33.66 -56.05 -12.49
N ILE A 310 -33.88 -56.77 -13.61
CA ILE A 310 -35.15 -57.31 -14.18
C ILE A 310 -36.37 -56.39 -14.55
N SER A 311 -36.65 -56.41 -15.87
CA SER A 311 -37.95 -56.32 -16.59
C SER A 311 -38.65 -54.94 -16.66
N LYS A 312 -39.25 -54.47 -17.77
CA LYS A 312 -40.09 -55.13 -18.82
C LYS A 312 -40.34 -54.11 -19.98
N ALA A 313 -40.44 -54.60 -21.24
CA ALA A 313 -41.29 -54.15 -22.38
C ALA A 313 -41.46 -52.64 -22.72
N ALA A 314 -41.59 -52.14 -23.96
CA ALA A 314 -41.57 -52.63 -25.34
C ALA A 314 -41.79 -51.40 -26.26
N ALA A 315 -41.36 -51.48 -27.53
CA ALA A 315 -41.78 -50.67 -28.70
C ALA A 315 -41.50 -49.14 -28.63
N THR A 316 -41.11 -48.39 -29.68
CA THR A 316 -41.24 -48.51 -31.14
C THR A 316 -40.32 -47.42 -31.73
N ALA A 317 -39.63 -47.67 -32.84
CA ALA A 317 -39.03 -46.62 -33.67
C ALA A 317 -40.11 -46.03 -34.63
N PRO A 318 -39.94 -44.78 -35.07
CA PRO A 318 -39.72 -44.63 -36.50
C PRO A 318 -38.58 -43.66 -36.86
N ASP A 319 -37.92 -44.04 -37.95
CA ASP A 319 -37.07 -43.23 -38.81
C ASP A 319 -37.87 -42.07 -39.43
N LEU A 320 -37.21 -40.93 -39.69
CA LEU A 320 -37.49 -39.95 -40.77
C LEU A 320 -36.48 -38.79 -40.68
N THR A 321 -35.56 -38.72 -41.65
CA THR A 321 -34.91 -37.46 -42.12
C THR A 321 -35.79 -36.84 -43.24
N PRO A 322 -35.51 -35.66 -43.87
CA PRO A 322 -34.42 -34.69 -43.73
C PRO A 322 -34.87 -33.18 -43.77
N THR A 323 -33.88 -32.27 -43.80
CA THR A 323 -33.90 -30.85 -44.24
C THR A 323 -34.20 -29.76 -43.19
N ASN A 324 -33.21 -28.92 -42.86
CA ASN A 324 -33.01 -27.63 -43.56
C ASN A 324 -31.73 -26.90 -43.11
N SER A 325 -31.14 -26.20 -44.07
CA SER A 325 -29.93 -25.39 -44.02
C SER A 325 -30.04 -24.14 -43.14
N GLY A 326 -29.00 -23.85 -42.35
CA GLY A 326 -28.80 -22.56 -41.71
C GLY A 326 -27.34 -22.34 -41.34
N LYS A 327 -26.61 -21.59 -42.17
CA LYS A 327 -25.22 -21.17 -41.95
C LYS A 327 -25.10 -20.33 -40.67
N LEU A 328 -24.20 -20.70 -39.77
CA LEU A 328 -23.65 -19.82 -38.74
C LEU A 328 -22.67 -18.82 -39.41
N PRO A 329 -22.72 -17.51 -39.12
CA PRO A 329 -21.69 -16.59 -39.61
C PRO A 329 -20.42 -16.74 -38.75
N ALA A 330 -19.31 -17.04 -39.41
CA ALA A 330 -17.96 -16.95 -38.84
C ALA A 330 -17.59 -15.48 -38.61
N SER A 331 -17.22 -15.10 -37.39
CA SER A 331 -16.73 -13.76 -37.08
C SER A 331 -15.24 -13.62 -37.47
N THR A 332 -15.00 -13.31 -38.74
CA THR A 332 -13.68 -12.88 -39.23
C THR A 332 -13.49 -11.38 -38.94
N ALA A 333 -13.10 -11.05 -37.70
CA ALA A 333 -12.39 -9.80 -37.45
C ALA A 333 -10.88 -10.09 -37.53
N SER A 334 -10.18 -9.42 -38.45
CA SER A 334 -8.73 -9.59 -38.65
C SER A 334 -7.94 -9.18 -37.40
N SER A 335 -6.77 -9.78 -37.19
CA SER A 335 -5.87 -9.47 -36.07
C SER A 335 -5.54 -7.97 -35.98
N ALA A 336 -5.48 -7.27 -37.12
CA ALA A 336 -5.27 -5.83 -37.20
C ALA A 336 -6.43 -5.01 -36.61
N ALA A 337 -7.68 -5.45 -36.78
CA ALA A 337 -8.84 -4.77 -36.20
C ALA A 337 -8.90 -4.93 -34.68
N ARG A 338 -8.45 -6.08 -34.15
CA ARG A 338 -8.31 -6.30 -32.71
C ARG A 338 -7.16 -5.48 -32.12
N ALA A 339 -6.04 -5.37 -32.83
CA ALA A 339 -4.91 -4.52 -32.43
C ALA A 339 -5.28 -3.02 -32.41
N ALA A 340 -6.02 -2.53 -33.42
CA ALA A 340 -6.45 -1.13 -33.45
C ALA A 340 -7.49 -0.81 -32.35
N ALA A 341 -8.43 -1.71 -32.08
CA ALA A 341 -9.38 -1.57 -30.96
C ALA A 341 -8.65 -1.60 -29.60
N TRP A 342 -7.63 -2.44 -29.48
CA TRP A 342 -6.75 -2.50 -28.32
C TRP A 342 -5.96 -1.21 -28.12
N GLU A 343 -5.31 -0.68 -29.16
CA GLU A 343 -4.56 0.59 -29.08
C GLU A 343 -5.48 1.76 -28.70
N ALA A 344 -6.70 1.82 -29.23
CA ALA A 344 -7.67 2.84 -28.87
C ALA A 344 -8.14 2.70 -27.41
N GLN A 345 -8.35 1.48 -26.93
CA GLN A 345 -8.71 1.20 -25.54
C GLN A 345 -7.55 1.51 -24.59
N MET A 346 -6.33 1.16 -24.95
CA MET A 346 -5.11 1.48 -24.21
C MET A 346 -4.83 2.98 -24.17
N ALA A 347 -5.07 3.71 -25.26
CA ALA A 347 -4.97 5.15 -25.27
C ALA A 347 -6.01 5.80 -24.33
N LYS A 348 -7.22 5.24 -24.28
CA LYS A 348 -8.27 5.67 -23.34
C LYS A 348 -7.92 5.35 -21.90
N GLU A 349 -7.40 4.16 -21.61
CA GLU A 349 -6.98 3.76 -20.26
C GLU A 349 -5.74 4.55 -19.80
N LYS A 350 -4.77 4.82 -20.69
CA LYS A 350 -3.61 5.67 -20.42
C LYS A 350 -4.01 7.14 -20.19
N LYS A 351 -4.97 7.66 -20.95
CA LYS A 351 -5.53 9.00 -20.73
C LYS A 351 -6.30 9.09 -19.41
N MET A 352 -7.01 8.03 -19.03
CA MET A 352 -7.70 7.92 -17.74
C MET A 352 -6.72 7.76 -16.56
N ALA A 353 -5.62 7.04 -16.76
CA ALA A 353 -4.53 6.93 -15.80
C ALA A 353 -3.72 8.24 -15.68
N ALA A 354 -3.65 9.04 -16.75
CA ALA A 354 -3.08 10.39 -16.73
C ALA A 354 -4.02 11.42 -16.08
N MET A 355 -5.30 11.10 -15.87
CA MET A 355 -6.25 11.85 -15.03
C MET A 355 -5.98 11.63 -13.52
N VAL A 356 -4.71 11.47 -13.18
CA VAL A 356 -4.20 11.73 -11.82
C VAL A 356 -4.17 13.24 -11.68
N CYS A 357 -4.58 13.74 -10.52
CA CYS A 357 -4.59 15.18 -10.27
C CYS A 357 -3.15 15.68 -10.14
N SER A 358 -2.47 15.87 -11.28
CA SER A 358 -1.16 16.51 -11.33
C SER A 358 -1.35 18.02 -11.20
N LEU A 359 -0.29 18.72 -10.77
CA LEU A 359 -0.26 20.19 -10.72
C LEU A 359 -0.62 20.86 -12.06
N GLU A 360 -0.50 20.12 -13.16
CA GLU A 360 -0.75 20.56 -14.53
C GLU A 360 -2.22 20.42 -14.96
N ASN A 361 -3.05 19.66 -14.24
CA ASN A 361 -4.41 19.33 -14.66
C ASN A 361 -5.46 19.63 -13.57
N LYS A 362 -5.42 20.86 -13.04
CA LYS A 362 -6.30 21.33 -11.94
C LYS A 362 -7.77 21.44 -12.32
N ASP A 363 -8.06 21.78 -13.58
CA ASP A 363 -9.42 22.14 -14.01
C ASP A 363 -10.33 20.92 -14.23
N GLU A 364 -9.76 19.73 -14.42
CA GLU A 364 -10.52 18.47 -14.51
C GLU A 364 -10.81 17.83 -13.14
N CYS A 365 -10.29 18.42 -12.04
CA CYS A 365 -10.43 17.93 -10.66
C CYS A 365 -11.45 18.73 -9.81
N LEU A 366 -12.13 19.74 -10.37
CA LEU A 366 -13.15 20.55 -9.67
C LEU A 366 -14.56 20.01 -9.86
#